data_AF-A0A929NYE3-F1
#
_entry.id   AF-A0A929NYE3-F1
#
_cell.length_a   1.000
_cell.length_b   1.000
_cell.length_c   1.000
_cell.angle_alpha   90.00
_cell.angle_beta   90.00
_cell.angle_gamma   90.00
#
_symmetry.space_group_name_H-M   'P 1'
#
loop_
_entity.id
_entity.type
_entity.pdbx_description
1 polymer ?
#
loop_
_entity_poly.entity_id
_entity_poly.type
_entity_poly.pdbx_seq_one_letter_code
_entity_poly.pdbx_strand_id
1 'polypeptide(L)'
;MEKLLVPIFLISTVAGTVAIQPETGVSADNLDMSNIIDVNDKKQRFFDFMRPIIIDENAKVLKLREKLLVAKENNNNKRFVAHIAKTYTVDWDDKNENWDKLLERVDIIALELSLAQSADESAWGQSRFARQGNNFFGQWCYTEGCGIIPSERNRGSTHEVAKFNSVNDSVRSY
;
A
#
# COMPACT_ATOMS: atom_id res chain seq x y z
N MET A 1 60.78 -33.54 -0.17
CA MET A 1 59.40 -34.04 -0.04
C MET A 1 58.52 -32.86 0.27
N GLU A 2 57.81 -32.39 -0.76
CA GLU A 2 56.84 -31.31 -0.75
C GLU A 2 55.71 -31.54 0.25
N LYS A 3 55.23 -30.46 0.87
CA LYS A 3 53.79 -30.22 1.03
C LYS A 3 53.51 -28.73 0.85
N LEU A 4 53.09 -28.37 -0.36
CA LEU A 4 52.47 -27.08 -0.68
C LEU A 4 51.11 -27.01 0.05
N LEU A 5 50.92 -26.02 0.91
CA LEU A 5 49.61 -25.67 1.48
C LEU A 5 49.01 -24.54 0.65
N VAL A 6 48.02 -24.87 -0.19
CA VAL A 6 47.21 -23.89 -0.92
C VAL A 6 45.99 -23.57 -0.06
N PRO A 7 45.75 -22.30 0.31
CA PRO A 7 44.52 -21.93 1.01
C PRO A 7 43.35 -21.96 0.02
N ILE A 8 42.40 -22.87 0.25
CA ILE A 8 41.13 -22.92 -0.49
C ILE A 8 40.26 -21.77 0.02
N PHE A 9 40.17 -20.68 -0.73
CA PHE A 9 39.12 -19.69 -0.54
C PHE A 9 37.82 -20.23 -1.17
N LEU A 10 36.90 -20.70 -0.33
CA LEU A 10 35.51 -20.95 -0.71
C LEU A 10 34.84 -19.60 -1.02
N ILE A 11 34.84 -19.20 -2.29
CA ILE A 11 33.99 -18.11 -2.77
C ILE A 11 32.56 -18.65 -2.78
N SER A 12 31.83 -18.40 -1.70
CA SER A 12 30.39 -18.66 -1.66
C SER A 12 29.71 -17.59 -2.50
N THR A 13 29.47 -17.87 -3.78
CA THR A 13 28.61 -17.05 -4.62
C THR A 13 27.18 -17.17 -4.08
N VAL A 14 26.76 -16.19 -3.28
CA VAL A 14 25.34 -15.98 -2.99
C VAL A 14 24.72 -15.51 -4.30
N ALA A 15 24.16 -16.46 -5.06
CA ALA A 15 23.26 -16.14 -6.15
C ALA A 15 22.00 -15.58 -5.51
N GLY A 16 21.97 -14.26 -5.30
CA GLY A 16 20.77 -13.54 -4.91
C GLY A 16 19.73 -13.79 -5.99
N THR A 17 18.72 -14.58 -5.67
CA THR A 17 17.52 -14.67 -6.48
C THR A 17 16.87 -13.30 -6.42
N VAL A 18 17.05 -12.49 -7.46
CA VAL A 18 16.18 -11.35 -7.72
C VAL A 18 14.83 -11.97 -8.04
N ALA A 19 13.98 -12.08 -7.01
CA ALA A 19 12.57 -12.35 -7.21
C ALA A 19 12.00 -11.16 -7.98
N ILE A 20 11.77 -11.36 -9.27
CA ILE A 20 10.91 -10.50 -10.07
C ILE A 20 9.53 -10.63 -9.43
N GLN A 21 9.17 -9.68 -8.57
CA GLN A 21 7.82 -9.62 -8.01
C GLN A 21 6.86 -9.28 -9.15
N PRO A 22 5.80 -10.06 -9.36
CA PRO A 22 4.87 -9.80 -10.43
C PRO A 22 4.15 -8.47 -10.16
N GLU A 23 4.20 -7.57 -11.16
CA GLU A 23 3.51 -6.28 -11.25
C GLU A 23 1.96 -6.38 -11.17
N THR A 24 1.40 -7.56 -10.89
CA THR A 24 -0.04 -7.78 -10.70
C THR A 24 -0.33 -7.88 -9.21
N GLY A 25 -0.87 -6.81 -8.63
CA GLY A 25 -1.19 -6.74 -7.20
C GLY A 25 -2.11 -7.87 -6.72
N VAL A 26 -2.05 -8.17 -5.41
CA VAL A 26 -2.84 -9.24 -4.78
C VAL A 26 -4.32 -8.86 -4.80
N SER A 27 -5.21 -9.80 -5.11
CA SER A 27 -6.66 -9.60 -5.10
C SER A 27 -7.31 -10.14 -3.83
N ALA A 28 -8.54 -9.74 -3.54
CA ALA A 28 -9.30 -10.26 -2.41
C ALA A 28 -9.53 -11.78 -2.49
N ASP A 29 -9.56 -12.37 -3.68
CA ASP A 29 -9.71 -13.82 -3.87
C ASP A 29 -8.52 -14.61 -3.32
N ASN A 30 -7.36 -13.97 -3.15
CA ASN A 30 -6.20 -14.59 -2.51
C ASN A 30 -6.38 -14.73 -0.98
N LEU A 31 -7.35 -14.03 -0.39
CA LEU A 31 -7.77 -14.19 1.00
C LEU A 31 -8.83 -15.31 1.12
N ASP A 32 -8.42 -16.55 0.93
CA ASP A 32 -9.32 -17.69 1.16
C ASP A 32 -9.55 -17.92 2.66
N MET A 33 -10.82 -17.82 3.04
CA MET A 33 -11.36 -18.05 4.39
C MET A 33 -12.38 -19.19 4.44
N SER A 34 -12.65 -19.85 3.31
CA SER A 34 -13.78 -20.78 3.13
C SER A 34 -13.73 -22.01 4.04
N ASN A 35 -12.52 -22.48 4.36
CA ASN A 35 -12.29 -23.69 5.16
C ASN A 35 -11.89 -23.40 6.62
N ILE A 36 -11.93 -22.14 7.06
CA ILE A 36 -11.55 -21.74 8.41
C ILE A 36 -12.82 -21.56 9.25
N ILE A 37 -12.96 -22.33 10.32
CA ILE A 37 -14.13 -22.27 11.22
C ILE A 37 -13.83 -21.36 12.40
N ASP A 38 -12.67 -21.54 13.04
CA ASP A 38 -12.29 -20.79 14.23
C ASP A 38 -12.12 -19.29 13.96
N VAL A 39 -12.64 -18.47 14.87
CA VAL A 39 -12.64 -17.00 14.71
C VAL A 39 -11.23 -16.42 14.85
N ASN A 40 -10.40 -16.97 15.74
CA ASN A 40 -9.03 -16.48 15.90
C ASN A 40 -8.18 -16.84 14.69
N ASP A 41 -8.37 -18.03 14.11
CA ASP A 41 -7.69 -18.42 12.88
C ASP A 41 -8.06 -17.52 11.70
N LYS A 42 -9.33 -17.10 11.58
CA LYS A 42 -9.75 -16.10 10.56
C LYS A 42 -9.05 -14.77 10.73
N LYS A 43 -8.95 -14.28 11.98
CA LYS A 43 -8.26 -13.01 12.29
C LYS A 43 -6.77 -13.11 11.97
N GLN A 44 -6.15 -14.23 12.34
CA GLN A 44 -4.74 -14.48 12.03
C GLN A 44 -4.51 -14.52 10.52
N ARG A 45 -5.34 -15.28 9.79
CA ARG A 45 -5.29 -15.35 8.32
C ARG A 45 -5.43 -13.98 7.66
N PHE A 46 -6.32 -13.14 8.19
CA PHE A 46 -6.47 -11.76 7.71
C PHE A 46 -5.20 -10.94 7.91
N PHE A 47 -4.60 -11.01 9.10
CA PHE A 47 -3.37 -10.28 9.38
C PHE A 47 -2.19 -10.80 8.54
N ASP A 48 -2.06 -12.11 8.35
CA ASP A 48 -1.02 -12.71 7.51
C ASP A 48 -1.14 -12.27 6.05
N PHE A 49 -2.37 -12.05 5.58
CA PHE A 49 -2.66 -11.55 4.25
C PHE A 49 -2.35 -10.05 4.11
N MET A 50 -2.85 -9.21 5.02
CA MET A 50 -2.74 -7.75 4.91
C MET A 50 -1.35 -7.21 5.27
N ARG A 51 -0.67 -7.82 6.24
CA ARG A 51 0.63 -7.34 6.75
C ARG A 51 1.68 -7.15 5.66
N PRO A 52 1.99 -8.14 4.80
CA PRO A 52 3.00 -7.95 3.76
C PRO A 52 2.60 -6.87 2.75
N ILE A 53 1.29 -6.72 2.45
CA ILE A 53 0.78 -5.71 1.52
C ILE A 53 1.00 -4.30 2.10
N ILE A 54 0.63 -4.09 3.37
CA ILE A 54 0.81 -2.80 4.05
C ILE A 54 2.30 -2.45 4.19
N ILE A 55 3.14 -3.42 4.54
CA ILE A 55 4.60 -3.21 4.63
C ILE A 55 5.17 -2.77 3.27
N ASP A 56 4.74 -3.40 2.17
CA ASP A 56 5.20 -3.05 0.83
C ASP A 56 4.78 -1.64 0.41
N GLU A 57 3.51 -1.25 0.62
CA GLU A 57 3.05 0.10 0.29
C GLU A 57 3.70 1.16 1.19
N ASN A 58 3.88 0.90 2.50
CA ASN A 58 4.64 1.78 3.38
C ASN A 58 6.09 1.95 2.92
N ALA A 59 6.74 0.88 2.44
CA ALA A 59 8.09 0.97 1.89
C ALA A 59 8.15 1.85 0.63
N LYS A 60 7.10 1.87 -0.19
CA LYS A 60 6.99 2.78 -1.35
C LYS A 60 6.84 4.23 -0.90
N VAL A 61 6.07 4.50 0.15
CA VAL A 61 5.94 5.84 0.74
C VAL A 61 7.28 6.35 1.29
N LEU A 62 8.03 5.49 2.00
CA LEU A 62 9.37 5.86 2.49
C LEU A 62 10.34 6.19 1.35
N LYS A 63 10.37 5.37 0.29
CA LYS A 63 11.18 5.66 -0.91
C LYS A 63 10.75 6.97 -1.59
N LEU A 64 9.45 7.29 -1.61
CA LEU A 64 8.96 8.56 -2.12
C LEU A 64 9.44 9.72 -1.26
N ARG A 65 9.36 9.58 0.06
CA ARG A 65 9.85 10.56 1.04
C ARG A 65 11.34 10.85 0.88
N GLU A 66 12.17 9.81 0.72
CA GLU A 66 13.60 9.96 0.46
C GLU A 66 13.86 10.79 -0.80
N LYS A 67 13.13 10.52 -1.90
CA LYS A 67 13.24 11.30 -3.14
C LYS A 67 12.86 12.77 -2.94
N LEU A 68 11.85 13.06 -2.11
CA LEU A 68 11.46 14.43 -1.78
C LEU A 68 12.55 15.16 -0.97
N LEU A 69 13.17 14.48 0.00
CA LEU A 69 14.26 15.06 0.79
C LEU A 69 15.47 15.42 -0.11
N VAL A 70 15.86 14.52 -1.01
CA VAL A 70 16.92 14.81 -2.00
C VAL A 70 16.54 15.97 -2.91
N ALA A 71 15.27 16.08 -3.33
CA ALA A 71 14.80 17.20 -4.15
C ALA A 71 14.82 18.53 -3.38
N LYS A 72 14.46 18.52 -2.09
CA LYS A 72 14.52 19.67 -1.18
C LYS A 72 15.95 20.18 -1.03
N GLU A 73 16.90 19.29 -0.72
CA GLU A 73 18.31 19.64 -0.50
C GLU A 73 18.96 20.23 -1.76
N ASN A 74 18.66 19.67 -2.93
CA ASN A 74 19.26 20.08 -4.19
C ASN A 74 18.47 21.18 -4.93
N ASN A 75 17.31 21.60 -4.40
CA ASN A 75 16.37 22.52 -5.05
C ASN A 75 16.09 22.14 -6.52
N ASN A 76 15.87 20.85 -6.78
CA ASN A 76 15.70 20.31 -8.13
C ASN A 76 14.35 19.60 -8.30
N ASN A 77 14.08 19.08 -9.50
CA ASN A 77 12.90 18.26 -9.78
C ASN A 77 11.55 18.92 -9.39
N LYS A 78 11.43 20.24 -9.52
CA LYS A 78 10.23 21.02 -9.13
C LYS A 78 8.92 20.47 -9.68
N ARG A 79 8.91 19.96 -10.92
CA ARG A 79 7.73 19.33 -11.53
C ARG A 79 7.29 18.07 -10.77
N PHE A 80 8.24 17.24 -10.35
CA PHE A 80 7.96 16.05 -9.55
C PHE A 80 7.42 16.46 -8.17
N VAL A 81 8.05 17.41 -7.50
CA VAL A 81 7.61 17.89 -6.18
C VAL A 81 6.18 18.45 -6.25
N ALA A 82 5.90 19.33 -7.23
CA ALA A 82 4.56 19.88 -7.43
C ALA A 82 3.51 18.81 -7.74
N HIS A 83 3.88 17.77 -8.51
CA HIS A 83 2.99 16.63 -8.75
C HIS A 83 2.67 15.87 -7.46
N ILE A 84 3.67 15.58 -6.62
CA ILE A 84 3.45 14.88 -5.35
C ILE A 84 2.66 15.73 -4.37
N ALA A 85 2.95 17.04 -4.28
CA ALA A 85 2.17 17.94 -3.45
C ALA A 85 0.69 17.97 -3.84
N LYS A 86 0.40 18.03 -5.15
CA LYS A 86 -0.97 17.91 -5.66
C LYS A 86 -1.61 16.57 -5.26
N THR A 87 -0.91 15.44 -5.42
CA THR A 87 -1.41 14.11 -5.06
C THR A 87 -1.75 14.01 -3.57
N TYR A 88 -0.91 14.59 -2.71
CA TYR A 88 -1.11 14.60 -1.25
C TYR A 88 -1.95 15.80 -0.76
N THR A 89 -2.61 16.51 -1.67
CA THR A 89 -3.49 17.66 -1.38
C THR A 89 -2.80 18.70 -0.50
N VAL A 90 -1.62 19.12 -0.91
CA VAL A 90 -0.83 20.20 -0.33
C VAL A 90 -0.75 21.33 -1.34
N ASP A 91 -1.17 22.53 -0.93
CA ASP A 91 -1.06 23.74 -1.75
C ASP A 91 0.42 24.03 -2.03
N TRP A 92 0.79 24.08 -3.31
CA TRP A 92 2.18 24.19 -3.75
C TRP A 92 2.31 25.02 -5.02
N ASP A 93 3.12 26.07 -4.96
CA ASP A 93 3.53 26.87 -6.12
C ASP A 93 4.93 27.47 -5.90
N ASP A 94 5.46 28.17 -6.92
CA ASP A 94 6.80 28.77 -6.88
C ASP A 94 6.98 29.83 -5.76
N LYS A 95 5.90 30.32 -5.16
CA LYS A 95 5.91 31.30 -4.07
C LYS A 95 5.59 30.67 -2.70
N ASN A 96 5.08 29.44 -2.68
CA ASN A 96 4.63 28.72 -1.49
C ASN A 96 5.09 27.25 -1.52
N GLU A 97 6.39 27.04 -1.35
CA GLU A 97 7.01 25.71 -1.22
C GLU A 97 7.00 25.25 0.25
N ASN A 98 5.83 24.91 0.80
CA ASN A 98 5.69 24.46 2.20
C ASN A 98 6.16 23.00 2.37
N TRP A 99 7.47 22.82 2.41
CA TRP A 99 8.13 21.53 2.55
C TRP A 99 7.73 20.77 3.83
N ASP A 100 7.49 21.48 4.93
CA ASP A 100 7.17 20.84 6.20
C ASP A 100 5.77 20.22 6.14
N LYS A 101 4.79 20.90 5.53
CA LYS A 101 3.46 20.32 5.30
C LYS A 101 3.50 19.14 4.33
N LEU A 102 4.30 19.24 3.27
CA LEU A 102 4.47 18.15 2.32
C LEU A 102 5.06 16.90 3.00
N LEU A 103 6.12 17.08 3.78
CA LEU A 103 6.74 15.98 4.53
C LEU A 103 5.89 15.52 5.71
N GLU A 104 4.97 16.31 6.25
CA GLU A 104 3.98 15.81 7.21
C GLU A 104 3.00 14.82 6.54
N ARG A 105 2.62 15.09 5.29
CA ARG A 105 1.63 14.30 4.54
C ARG A 105 2.22 13.05 3.88
N VAL A 106 3.49 13.11 3.43
CA VAL A 106 4.16 12.00 2.75
C VAL A 106 4.95 11.17 3.76
N ASP A 107 4.23 10.48 4.64
CA ASP A 107 4.82 9.59 5.63
C ASP A 107 3.97 8.31 5.78
N ILE A 108 4.56 7.30 6.40
CA ILE A 108 3.88 6.02 6.61
C ILE A 108 2.78 6.13 7.66
N ILE A 109 1.78 5.28 7.51
CA ILE A 109 0.83 4.99 8.57
C ILE A 109 1.35 3.79 9.35
N ALA A 110 1.27 3.84 10.69
CA ALA A 110 1.72 2.75 11.54
C ALA A 110 1.04 1.42 11.13
N LEU A 111 1.83 0.35 11.04
CA LEU A 111 1.37 -0.96 10.55
C LEU A 111 0.17 -1.48 11.34
N GLU A 112 0.23 -1.37 12.67
CA GLU A 112 -0.81 -1.82 13.59
C GLU A 112 -2.12 -1.05 13.38
N LEU A 113 -2.02 0.27 13.13
CA LEU A 113 -3.18 1.10 12.85
C LEU A 113 -3.82 0.70 11.51
N SER A 114 -3.02 0.55 10.45
CA SER A 114 -3.52 0.11 9.15
C SER A 114 -4.13 -1.29 9.19
N LEU A 115 -3.57 -2.21 9.98
CA LEU A 115 -4.14 -3.55 10.19
C LEU A 115 -5.47 -3.49 10.94
N ALA A 116 -5.56 -2.68 12.00
CA ALA A 116 -6.80 -2.52 12.76
C ALA A 116 -7.91 -1.89 11.91
N GLN A 117 -7.59 -0.81 11.20
CA GLN A 117 -8.53 -0.09 10.33
C GLN A 117 -9.01 -0.98 9.18
N SER A 118 -8.09 -1.66 8.49
CA SER A 118 -8.49 -2.59 7.43
C SER A 118 -9.34 -3.75 7.96
N ALA A 119 -9.08 -4.26 9.16
CA ALA A 119 -9.90 -5.33 9.74
C ALA A 119 -11.33 -4.87 10.03
N ASP A 120 -11.49 -3.67 10.60
CA ASP A 120 -12.79 -3.09 10.96
C ASP A 120 -13.62 -2.79 9.70
N GLU A 121 -13.05 -2.01 8.77
CA GLU A 121 -13.73 -1.52 7.57
C GLU A 121 -14.08 -2.64 6.56
N SER A 122 -13.29 -3.71 6.54
CA SER A 122 -13.50 -4.85 5.63
C SER A 122 -14.27 -6.01 6.25
N ALA A 123 -14.66 -5.91 7.53
CA ALA A 123 -15.17 -7.04 8.31
C ALA A 123 -14.25 -8.27 8.20
N TRP A 124 -12.96 -8.08 8.49
CA TRP A 124 -11.90 -9.09 8.34
C TRP A 124 -11.82 -9.66 6.91
N GLY A 125 -12.03 -8.82 5.89
CA GLY A 125 -11.98 -9.17 4.47
C GLY A 125 -13.25 -9.82 3.91
N GLN A 126 -14.31 -9.96 4.71
CA GLN A 126 -15.54 -10.66 4.29
C GLN A 126 -16.60 -9.73 3.72
N SER A 127 -16.46 -8.41 3.88
CA SER A 127 -17.41 -7.44 3.35
C SER A 127 -17.56 -7.60 1.83
N ARG A 128 -18.75 -7.26 1.31
CA ARG A 128 -19.00 -7.27 -0.14
C ARG A 128 -18.01 -6.36 -0.88
N PHE A 129 -17.69 -5.20 -0.31
CA PHE A 129 -16.80 -4.23 -0.92
C PHE A 129 -15.33 -4.70 -0.93
N ALA A 130 -14.88 -5.40 0.11
CA ALA A 130 -13.58 -6.04 0.12
C ALA A 130 -13.50 -7.13 -0.96
N ARG A 131 -14.45 -8.07 -0.98
CA ARG A 131 -14.44 -9.21 -1.91
C ARG A 131 -14.63 -8.83 -3.37
N GLN A 132 -15.58 -7.93 -3.68
CA GLN A 132 -15.91 -7.58 -5.07
C GLN A 132 -15.16 -6.34 -5.57
N GLY A 133 -14.65 -5.53 -4.65
CA GLY A 133 -14.06 -4.22 -4.93
C GLY A 133 -12.59 -4.11 -4.57
N ASN A 134 -11.98 -5.14 -3.97
CA ASN A 134 -10.66 -5.07 -3.35
C ASN A 134 -10.52 -3.90 -2.35
N ASN A 135 -11.63 -3.38 -1.82
CA ASN A 135 -11.64 -2.19 -0.97
C ASN A 135 -11.64 -2.58 0.50
N PHE A 136 -10.45 -2.61 1.10
CA PHE A 136 -10.25 -3.04 2.49
C PHE A 136 -10.38 -1.91 3.52
N PHE A 137 -10.62 -0.67 3.08
CA PHE A 137 -10.69 0.52 3.95
C PHE A 137 -11.99 1.32 3.76
N GLY A 138 -13.03 0.73 3.15
CA GLY A 138 -14.33 1.37 3.00
C GLY A 138 -14.32 2.69 2.19
N GLN A 139 -13.33 2.89 1.33
CA GLN A 139 -13.10 4.18 0.68
C GLN A 139 -14.25 4.56 -0.26
N TRP A 140 -14.80 5.76 -0.08
CA TRP A 140 -15.85 6.31 -0.93
C TRP A 140 -15.26 6.96 -2.18
N CYS A 141 -16.06 6.97 -3.24
CA CYS A 141 -15.80 7.76 -4.44
C CYS A 141 -17.08 8.43 -4.92
N TYR A 142 -16.94 9.54 -5.64
CA TYR A 142 -18.04 10.48 -5.94
C TYR A 142 -18.26 10.71 -7.44
N THR A 143 -17.66 9.87 -8.29
CA THR A 143 -17.87 9.88 -9.74
C THR A 143 -18.76 8.69 -10.10
N GLU A 144 -19.79 8.89 -10.92
CA GLU A 144 -20.66 7.78 -11.32
C GLU A 144 -19.85 6.67 -12.00
N GLY A 145 -20.03 5.42 -11.54
CA GLY A 145 -19.32 4.25 -12.07
C GLY A 145 -17.89 4.07 -11.54
N CYS A 146 -17.47 4.83 -10.52
CA CYS A 146 -16.15 4.66 -9.89
C CYS A 146 -16.04 3.41 -9.00
N GLY A 147 -17.15 2.76 -8.66
CA GLY A 147 -17.14 1.64 -7.74
C GLY A 147 -18.44 0.86 -7.64
N ILE A 148 -18.74 0.44 -6.42
CA ILE A 148 -19.87 -0.40 -6.07
C ILE A 148 -20.93 0.45 -5.39
N ILE A 149 -22.14 0.47 -5.95
CA ILE A 149 -23.29 1.17 -5.34
C ILE A 149 -23.70 0.45 -4.03
N PRO A 150 -23.77 1.17 -2.89
CA PRO A 150 -24.32 0.62 -1.65
C PRO A 150 -25.80 0.30 -1.78
N SER A 151 -26.22 -0.84 -1.24
CA SER A 151 -27.62 -1.27 -1.28
C SER A 151 -28.55 -0.30 -0.53
N GLU A 152 -28.06 0.36 0.51
CA GLU A 152 -28.81 1.29 1.37
C GLU A 152 -28.49 2.76 1.06
N ARG A 153 -28.03 3.07 -0.17
CA ARG A 153 -27.70 4.44 -0.55
C ARG A 153 -28.95 5.33 -0.51
N ASN A 154 -28.87 6.42 0.25
CA ASN A 154 -29.93 7.42 0.35
C ASN A 154 -30.33 7.96 -1.04
N ARG A 155 -31.63 8.19 -1.22
CA ARG A 155 -32.15 8.79 -2.46
C ARG A 155 -31.50 10.15 -2.70
N GLY A 156 -30.94 10.34 -3.90
CA GLY A 156 -30.25 11.57 -4.31
C GLY A 156 -28.76 11.61 -3.97
N SER A 157 -28.21 10.61 -3.28
CA SER A 157 -26.76 10.48 -3.09
C SER A 157 -26.08 9.91 -4.34
N THR A 158 -24.93 10.46 -4.71
CA THR A 158 -24.13 10.01 -5.86
C THR A 158 -22.89 9.21 -5.48
N HIS A 159 -22.60 9.06 -4.18
CA HIS A 159 -21.43 8.30 -3.73
C HIS A 159 -21.56 6.81 -4.07
N GLU A 160 -20.40 6.20 -4.29
CA GLU A 160 -20.19 4.76 -4.45
C GLU A 160 -19.01 4.33 -3.57
N VAL A 161 -18.87 3.04 -3.30
CA VAL A 161 -17.68 2.51 -2.61
C VAL A 161 -16.65 2.15 -3.66
N ALA A 162 -15.47 2.77 -3.62
CA ALA A 162 -14.44 2.64 -4.64
C ALA A 162 -14.10 1.17 -4.95
N LYS A 163 -13.86 0.88 -6.23
CA LYS A 163 -13.36 -0.42 -6.68
C LYS A 163 -11.91 -0.27 -7.13
N PHE A 164 -11.06 -1.14 -6.62
CA PHE A 164 -9.64 -1.18 -6.91
C PHE A 164 -9.27 -2.41 -7.75
N ASN A 165 -8.22 -2.28 -8.55
CA ASN A 165 -7.71 -3.40 -9.34
C ASN A 165 -7.06 -4.47 -8.46
N SER A 166 -6.51 -4.06 -7.31
CA SER A 166 -5.88 -4.94 -6.33
C SER A 166 -6.06 -4.42 -4.90
N VAL A 167 -5.82 -5.28 -3.91
CA VAL A 167 -5.79 -4.91 -2.49
C VAL A 167 -4.66 -3.90 -2.24
N ASN A 168 -3.51 -4.06 -2.90
CA ASN A 168 -2.42 -3.10 -2.88
C ASN A 168 -2.88 -1.69 -3.27
N ASP A 169 -3.68 -1.55 -4.33
CA ASP A 169 -4.17 -0.25 -4.76
C ASP A 169 -5.12 0.39 -3.73
N SER A 170 -5.92 -0.41 -3.03
CA SER A 170 -6.73 0.10 -1.91
C SER A 170 -5.88 0.55 -0.73
N VAL A 171 -4.83 -0.20 -0.39
CA VAL A 171 -3.87 0.15 0.67
C VAL A 171 -3.10 1.42 0.29
N ARG A 172 -2.70 1.58 -0.97
CA ARG A 172 -2.01 2.78 -1.46
C ARG A 172 -2.88 4.03 -1.44
N SER A 173 -4.18 3.85 -1.68
CA SER A 173 -5.15 4.94 -1.72
C SER A 173 -5.57 5.42 -0.32
N TYR A 174 -5.45 4.55 0.69
CA TYR A 174 -5.70 4.85 2.10
C TYR A 174 -4.49 5.56 2.73
#